data_AF-A0A950Z2L8-F1
#
_entry.id   AF-A0A950Z2L8-F1
#
_cell.length_a   1.000
_cell.length_b   1.000
_cell.length_c   1.000
_cell.angle_alpha   90.00
_cell.angle_beta   90.00
_cell.angle_gamma   90.00
#
_symmetry.space_group_name_H-M   'P 1'
#
loop_
_entity.id
_entity.type
_entity.pdbx_description
1 polymer ?
#
loop_
_entity_poly.entity_id
_entity_poly.type
_entity_poly.pdbx_seq_one_letter_code
_entity_poly.pdbx_strand_id
1 'polypeptide(L)' 'MGVGKKRIPKFQSEEQVRYFWAGNHSTEFLDWTSAREVKFPNLKPTLRTISLRLPVSMNRGSQDLGK' A
#
# COMPACT_ATOMS: atom_id res chain seq x y z
N MET A 1 10.54 21.64 2.32
CA MET A 1 9.37 22.49 2.00
C MET A 1 8.12 21.67 2.20
N GLY A 2 7.41 21.87 3.31
CA GLY A 2 6.21 21.10 3.65
C GLY A 2 5.01 21.63 2.90
N VAL A 3 4.66 21.01 1.78
CA VAL A 3 3.36 21.25 1.14
C VAL A 3 2.30 20.62 2.05
N GLY A 4 1.37 21.43 2.56
CA GLY A 4 0.25 20.94 3.35
C GLY A 4 -0.53 19.88 2.56
N LYS A 5 -0.78 18.73 3.16
CA LYS A 5 -1.39 17.59 2.46
C LYS A 5 -2.85 17.88 2.16
N LYS A 6 -3.27 17.55 0.94
CA LYS A 6 -4.66 17.71 0.51
C LYS A 6 -5.55 16.78 1.34
N ARG A 7 -6.77 17.24 1.63
CA ARG A 7 -7.74 16.43 2.38
C ARG A 7 -8.17 15.23 1.54
N ILE A 8 -8.18 14.05 2.16
CA ILE A 8 -8.71 12.83 1.54
C ILE A 8 -10.25 12.95 1.47
N PRO A 9 -10.87 12.76 0.29
CA PRO A 9 -12.32 12.76 0.15
C PRO A 9 -12.98 11.62 0.95
N LYS A 10 -14.26 11.78 1.30
CA LYS A 10 -15.06 10.67 1.82
C LYS A 10 -15.59 9.85 0.63
N PHE A 11 -15.27 8.56 0.60
CA PHE A 11 -15.76 7.63 -0.43
C PHE A 11 -16.92 6.80 0.09
N GLN A 12 -17.88 6.49 -0.79
CA GLN A 12 -19.04 5.66 -0.45
C GLN A 12 -18.88 4.20 -0.90
N SER A 13 -17.91 3.92 -1.78
CA SER A 13 -17.64 2.56 -2.27
C SER A 13 -16.17 2.34 -2.59
N GLU A 14 -15.76 1.07 -2.65
CA GLU A 14 -14.40 0.67 -3.03
C GLU A 14 -14.06 1.06 -4.47
N GLU A 15 -15.02 0.99 -5.40
CA GLU A 15 -14.81 1.43 -6.78
C GLU A 15 -14.45 2.91 -6.87
N GLN A 16 -15.09 3.77 -6.08
CA GLN A 16 -14.76 5.19 -6.02
C GLN A 16 -13.33 5.41 -5.50
N VAL A 17 -12.93 4.65 -4.47
CA VAL A 17 -11.57 4.67 -3.94
C VAL A 17 -10.57 4.29 -5.04
N ARG A 18 -10.81 3.17 -5.74
CA ARG A 18 -9.93 2.68 -6.80
C ARG A 18 -9.81 3.67 -7.94
N TYR A 19 -10.93 4.22 -8.42
CA TYR A 19 -10.92 5.19 -9.52
C TYR A 19 -10.17 6.47 -9.14
N PHE A 20 -10.36 6.94 -7.90
CA PHE A 20 -9.63 8.09 -7.38
C PHE A 20 -8.11 7.85 -7.35
N TRP A 21 -7.65 6.76 -6.76
CA TRP A 21 -6.22 6.48 -6.64
C TRP A 21 -5.54 6.09 -7.96
N ALA A 22 -6.31 5.66 -8.96
CA ALA A 22 -5.78 5.41 -10.30
C ALA A 22 -5.27 6.68 -10.99
N GLY A 23 -5.88 7.84 -10.68
CA GLY A 23 -5.54 9.14 -11.29
C GLY A 23 -4.83 10.14 -10.38
N ASN A 24 -4.67 9.84 -9.08
CA ASN A 24 -4.13 10.78 -8.10
C ASN A 24 -2.84 10.27 -7.47
N HIS A 25 -1.84 11.16 -7.32
CA HIS A 25 -0.59 10.81 -6.63
C HIS A 25 -0.78 10.78 -5.12
N SER A 26 -0.53 9.62 -4.51
CA SER A 26 -0.70 9.40 -3.08
C SER A 26 0.17 10.30 -2.20
N THR A 27 1.30 10.79 -2.71
CA THR A 27 2.21 11.72 -2.02
C THR A 27 1.58 13.08 -1.72
N GLU A 28 0.55 13.49 -2.47
CA GLU A 28 -0.15 14.76 -2.26
C GLU A 28 -1.14 14.72 -1.09
N PHE A 29 -1.54 13.51 -0.68
CA PHE A 29 -2.56 13.29 0.34
C PHE A 29 -2.00 12.62 1.60
N LEU A 30 -0.95 11.79 1.48
CA LEU A 30 -0.47 10.93 2.57
C LEU A 30 0.83 11.39 3.23
N ASP A 31 0.76 11.45 4.56
CA ASP A 31 1.76 11.27 5.64
C ASP A 31 3.02 10.40 5.48
N TRP A 32 3.70 10.31 4.34
CA TRP A 32 4.80 9.33 4.23
C TRP A 32 5.95 9.50 5.23
N THR A 33 6.19 10.69 5.80
CA THR A 33 7.20 10.88 6.86
C THR A 33 6.76 10.30 8.21
N SER A 34 5.46 10.16 8.40
CA SER A 34 4.84 9.53 9.58
C SER A 34 4.60 8.03 9.40
N ALA A 35 4.90 7.47 8.22
CA ALA A 35 4.68 6.06 7.93
C ALA A 35 5.56 5.17 8.82
N ARG A 36 5.02 4.04 9.27
CA ARG A 36 5.70 3.08 10.13
C ARG A 36 5.57 1.68 9.55
N GLU A 37 6.58 0.86 9.81
CA GLU A 37 6.52 -0.56 9.50
C GLU A 37 5.53 -1.24 10.46
N VAL A 38 4.56 -1.96 9.90
CA VAL A 38 3.54 -2.69 10.65
C VAL A 38 3.46 -4.12 10.16
N LYS A 39 3.36 -5.08 11.10
CA LYS A 39 3.11 -6.49 10.78
C LYS A 39 1.62 -6.75 10.85
N PHE A 40 1.10 -7.57 9.92
CA PHE A 40 -0.32 -7.97 9.88
C PHE A 40 -0.50 -9.44 10.26
N PRO A 41 -0.27 -9.83 11.54
CA PRO A 41 -0.23 -11.24 11.94
C PRO A 41 -1.59 -11.96 11.81
N ASN A 42 -2.70 -11.21 11.82
CA ASN A 42 -4.06 -11.76 11.79
C ASN A 42 -4.71 -11.70 10.40
N LEU A 43 -3.99 -11.23 9.38
CA LEU A 43 -4.52 -11.21 8.02
C LEU A 43 -4.56 -12.66 7.51
N LYS A 44 -5.74 -13.13 7.08
CA LYS A 44 -5.85 -14.48 6.51
C LYS A 44 -5.02 -14.53 5.23
N PRO A 45 -3.99 -15.39 5.15
CA PRO A 45 -3.27 -15.57 3.91
C PRO A 45 -4.25 -16.11 2.86
N THR A 46 -4.17 -15.56 1.65
CA THR A 46 -4.96 -16.07 0.53
C THR A 46 -4.47 -17.48 0.17
N LEU A 47 -5.41 -18.39 -0.13
CA LEU A 47 -5.08 -19.72 -0.64
C LEU A 47 -4.67 -19.70 -2.13
N ARG A 48 -4.81 -18.55 -2.79
CA ARG A 48 -4.44 -18.37 -4.19
C ARG A 48 -2.98 -17.96 -4.30
N THR A 49 -2.16 -18.84 -4.87
CA THR A 49 -0.78 -18.49 -5.22
C THR A 49 -0.80 -17.51 -6.40
N ILE A 50 -0.19 -16.34 -6.21
CA ILE A 50 0.05 -15.37 -7.28
C ILE A 50 1.55 -15.28 -7.53
N SER A 51 1.96 -15.27 -8.80
CA SER A 51 3.36 -15.04 -9.17
C SER A 51 3.58 -13.55 -9.41
N LEU A 52 4.25 -12.88 -8.48
CA LEU A 52 4.71 -11.51 -8.66
C LEU A 52 6.17 -11.54 -9.15
N ARG A 53 6.43 -10.95 -10.33
CA ARG A 53 7.79 -10.75 -10.82
C ARG A 53 8.31 -9.41 -10.30
N LEU A 54 9.17 -9.47 -9.29
CA LEU A 54 9.80 -8.29 -8.70
C LEU A 54 11.29 -8.23 -9.11
N PRO A 55 11.86 -7.03 -9.32
CA PRO A 55 13.30 -6.86 -9.47
C PRO A 55 14.04 -7.34 -8.22
N VAL A 56 15.22 -7.93 -8.43
CA VAL A 56 16.03 -8.52 -7.34
C VAL A 56 16.33 -7.52 -6.20
N SER A 57 16.42 -6.23 -6.52
CA SER A 57 16.64 -5.14 -5.55
C SER A 57 15.50 -4.96 -4.53
N MET A 58 14.32 -5.55 -4.75
CA MET A 58 13.13 -5.38 -3.92
C MET A 58 12.82 -6.58 -3.01
N ASN A 59 13.69 -7.59 -2.96
CA ASN A 59 13.41 -8.91 -2.38
C ASN A 59 13.43 -9.00 -0.84
N ARG A 60 13.38 -7.87 -0.11
CA ARG A 60 13.65 -7.81 1.33
C ARG A 60 12.68 -8.64 2.20
N GLY A 61 11.46 -8.91 1.74
CA GLY A 61 10.39 -9.51 2.58
C GLY A 61 9.94 -10.93 2.21
N SER A 62 10.38 -11.51 1.09
CA SER A 62 9.88 -12.82 0.63
C SER A 62 10.70 -14.02 1.12
N GLN A 63 11.82 -13.80 1.82
CA GLN A 63 12.67 -14.89 2.36
C GLN A 63 12.17 -15.45 3.70
N ASP A 64 11.22 -14.79 4.37
CA ASP A 64 10.83 -15.10 5.75
C ASP A 64 9.65 -16.08 5.93
N LEU A 65 9.03 -16.57 4.84
CA LEU A 65 7.88 -17.49 4.92
C LEU A 65 8.25 -18.98 4.70
N GLY A 66 9.51 -19.34 4.91
CA GLY A 66 10.06 -20.67 4.64
C GLY A 66 10.77 -21.37 5.81
N LYS A 67 10.46 -21.01 7.06
CA LYS A 67 10.88 -21.73 8.27
C LYS A 67 9.72 -21.83 9.26
#